data_AF-A0AAE3TFX3-F1
#
_entry.id   AF-A0AAE3TFX3-F1
#
_cell.length_a   1.000
_cell.length_b   1.000
_cell.length_c   1.000
_cell.angle_alpha   90.00
_cell.angle_beta   90.00
_cell.angle_gamma   90.00
#
_symmetry.space_group_name_H-M   'P 1'
#
loop_
_entity.id
_entity.type
_entity.pdbx_description
1 polymer ?
#
loop_
_entity_poly.entity_id
_entity_poly.type
_entity_poly.pdbx_seq_one_letter_code
_entity_poly.pdbx_strand_id
1 'polypeptide(L)' 'MQQKKECLIDTNVILRFLLNDVAEQAERAKKLFEAVEIGVEKVYLTDLVLSEIQ' A
#
# COMPACT_ATOMS: atom_id res chain seq x y z
N MET A 1 24.09 -11.00 -2.49
CA MET A 1 22.99 -10.18 -3.06
C MET A 1 21.76 -10.47 -2.23
N GLN A 2 21.26 -9.47 -1.49
CA GLN A 2 20.10 -9.63 -0.61
C GLN A 2 18.83 -9.60 -1.47
N GLN A 3 18.08 -10.70 -1.52
CA GLN A 3 16.79 -10.71 -2.22
C GLN A 3 15.85 -9.78 -1.45
N LYS A 4 15.55 -8.60 -2.02
CA LYS A 4 14.54 -7.69 -1.47
C LYS A 4 13.19 -8.38 -1.65
N LYS A 5 12.57 -8.78 -0.53
CA LYS A 5 11.30 -9.49 -0.52
C LYS A 5 10.23 -8.60 -1.16
N GLU A 6 9.49 -9.12 -2.12
CA GLU A 6 8.43 -8.36 -2.79
C GLU A 6 7.34 -8.02 -1.78
N CYS A 7 6.99 -6.74 -1.68
CA CYS A 7 5.95 -6.26 -0.78
C CYS A 7 4.61 -6.25 -1.50
N LEU A 8 3.78 -7.26 -1.27
CA LEU A 8 2.40 -7.30 -1.75
C LEU A 8 1.51 -6.55 -0.75
N ILE A 9 0.61 -5.71 -1.26
CA ILE A 9 -0.35 -4.96 -0.43
C ILE A 9 -1.79 -5.40 -0.73
N ASP A 10 -2.57 -5.52 0.33
CA ASP A 10 -3.99 -5.82 0.26
C ASP A 10 -4.83 -4.56 -0.01
N THR A 11 -6.03 -4.76 -0.54
CA THR A 11 -7.06 -3.74 -0.74
C THR A 11 -7.30 -2.89 0.49
N ASN A 12 -7.32 -3.53 1.67
CA ASN A 12 -7.54 -2.84 2.94
C ASN A 12 -6.50 -1.73 3.20
N VAL A 13 -5.23 -1.92 2.81
CA VAL A 13 -4.20 -0.88 2.98
C VAL A 13 -4.53 0.36 2.14
N ILE A 14 -5.01 0.15 0.92
CA ILE A 14 -5.44 1.21 0.01
C ILE A 14 -6.68 1.90 0.57
N LEU A 15 -7.67 1.13 1.06
CA LEU A 15 -8.88 1.68 1.66
C LEU A 15 -8.58 2.53 2.90
N ARG A 16 -7.64 2.10 3.77
CA ARG A 16 -7.24 2.92 4.93
C ARG A 16 -6.68 4.27 4.52
N PHE A 17 -5.93 4.32 3.42
CA PHE A 17 -5.43 5.58 2.87
C PHE A 17 -6.54 6.45 2.27
N LEU A 18 -7.44 5.85 1.47
CA LEU A 18 -8.50 6.58 0.77
C LEU A 18 -9.61 7.08 1.70
N LEU A 19 -10.03 6.25 2.66
CA LEU A 19 -11.16 6.54 3.55
C LEU A 19 -10.74 7.27 4.83
N ASN A 20 -9.47 7.20 5.21
CA ASN A 20 -8.92 7.81 6.42
C ASN A 20 -9.73 7.45 7.70
N ASP A 21 -10.23 6.21 7.77
CA ASP A 21 -11.24 5.78 8.75
C ASP A 21 -10.64 5.21 10.05
N VAL A 22 -9.41 4.68 9.99
CA VAL A 22 -8.63 4.25 11.16
C VAL A 22 -7.33 5.05 11.22
N ALA A 23 -7.30 6.11 12.02
CA ALA A 23 -6.22 7.11 12.03
C ALA A 23 -4.80 6.52 12.04
N GLU A 24 -4.51 5.54 12.91
CA GLU A 24 -3.18 4.92 12.97
C GLU A 24 -2.84 4.13 11.69
N GLN A 25 -3.81 3.41 11.13
CA GLN A 25 -3.60 2.62 9.92
C GLN A 25 -3.56 3.50 8.67
N ALA A 26 -4.36 4.57 8.64
CA ALA A 26 -4.38 5.57 7.58
C ALA A 26 -3.04 6.32 7.53
N GLU A 27 -2.49 6.72 8.68
CA GLU A 27 -1.17 7.35 8.75
C GLU A 27 -0.05 6.41 8.30
N ARG A 28 -0.13 5.12 8.67
CA ARG A 28 0.84 4.11 8.19
C ARG A 28 0.72 3.86 6.69
N ALA A 29 -0.50 3.78 6.15
CA ALA A 29 -0.74 3.62 4.73
C ALA A 29 -0.26 4.85 3.95
N LYS A 30 -0.50 6.06 4.47
CA LYS A 30 0.01 7.31 3.91
C LYS A 30 1.54 7.31 3.81
N LYS A 31 2.25 6.98 4.89
CA LYS A 31 3.72 6.88 4.87
C LYS A 31 4.24 5.85 3.87
N LEU A 32 3.54 4.72 3.74
CA LEU A 32 3.87 3.72 2.74
C LEU A 32 3.73 4.28 1.31
N PHE A 33 2.60 4.93 1.01
CA PHE A 33 2.37 5.51 -0.33
C PHE A 33 3.31 6.67 -0.64
N GLU A 34 3.63 7.53 0.34
CA GLU A 34 4.66 8.57 0.18
C GLU A 34 6.03 7.95 -0.13
N ALA A 35 6.43 6.89 0.59
CA ALA A 35 7.69 6.18 0.33
C ALA A 35 7.73 5.52 -1.06
N VAL A 36 6.59 5.04 -1.55
CA VAL A 36 6.44 4.50 -2.91
C VAL A 36 6.53 5.61 -3.95
N GLU A 37 5.88 6.76 -3.71
CA GLU A 37 5.88 7.92 -4.61
C GLU A 37 7.30 8.48 -4.82
N ILE A 38 8.10 8.56 -3.75
CA ILE A 38 9.50 9.01 -3.84
C ILE A 38 10.48 7.90 -4.26
N GLY A 39 9.99 6.68 -4.52
CA GLY A 39 10.78 5.55 -5.01
C GLY A 39 11.66 4.85 -3.96
N VAL A 40 11.44 5.08 -2.67
CA VAL A 40 12.14 4.39 -1.57
C VAL A 40 11.61 2.97 -1.40
N GLU A 41 10.28 2.81 -1.51
CA GLU A 41 9.62 1.52 -1.46
C GLU A 41 9.03 1.09 -2.81
N LYS A 42 8.96 -0.21 -3.02
CA LYS A 42 8.28 -0.79 -4.17
C LYS A 42 7.25 -1.79 -3.66
N VAL A 43 6.00 -1.52 -3.98
CA VAL A 43 4.86 -2.39 -3.65
C VAL A 43 4.30 -3.02 -4.92
N TYR A 44 3.68 -4.17 -4.76
CA TYR A 44 3.00 -4.90 -5.81
C TYR A 44 1.53 -5.09 -5.42
N LEU A 45 0.68 -5.04 -6.43
CA LEU A 45 -0.75 -5.27 -6.31
C LEU A 45 -1.09 -6.46 -7.20
N THR A 46 -2.02 -7.30 -6.76
CA THR A 46 -2.59 -8.34 -7.61
C THR A 46 -3.76 -7.76 -8.40
N ASP A 47 -4.09 -8.40 -9.53
CA ASP A 47 -5.28 -8.02 -10.31
C ASP A 47 -6.56 -8.16 -9.48
N LEU A 48 -6.58 -9.08 -8.51
CA LEU A 48 -7.69 -9.23 -7.58
C LEU A 48 -7.86 -7.98 -6.71
N VAL A 49 -6.77 -7.48 -6.10
CA VAL A 49 -6.80 -6.25 -5.29
C VAL A 49 -7.25 -5.06 -6.12
N LEU A 50 -6.84 -4.97 -7.39
CA LEU A 50 -7.29 -3.92 -8.30
C LEU A 50 -8.81 -4.01 -8.57
N SER A 51 -9.33 -5.22 -8.74
CA SER A 51 -10.76 -5.45 -9.02
C SER A 51 -11.68 -5.07 -7.85
N GLU A 52 -11.18 -5.09 -6.61
CA GLU A 52 -11.96 -4.74 -5.41
C GLU A 52 -12.18 -3.23 -5.23
N ILE A 53 -11.47 -2.39 -5.99
CA ILE A 53 -11.51 -0.92 -5.87
C ILE A 53 -12.33 -0.29 -7.02
N GLN A 54 -12.84 -1.09 -7.97
CA GLN A 54 -13.64 -0.61 -9.10
C GLN A 54 -15.07 -0.22 -8.74
#